data_AF-A0A7W1G6D2-F1
#
_entry.id   AF-A0A7W1G6D2-F1
#
_cell.length_a   1.000
_cell.length_b   1.000
_cell.length_c   1.000
_cell.angle_alpha   90.00
_cell.angle_beta   90.00
_cell.angle_gamma   90.00
#
_symmetry.space_group_name_H-M   'P 1'
#
loop_
_entity.id
_entity.type
_entity.pdbx_description
1 polymer ?
#
loop_
_entity_poly.entity_id
_entity_poly.type
_entity_poly.pdbx_seq_one_letter_code
_entity_poly.pdbx_strand_id
1 'polypeptide(L)'
;ELNRTVWGAGISVDIVYSLDVLDRCLERLDLLGQIIATPPSRERSELAQRLLTRVVLQLHEARSLRALTTGNLRQLHRRIVERSARTGEHFIAGSRREYAHLLLAAGGGGVLMVGTTAAKLLAARLPISDFLHGLVYGVIYAITFLLLHHLHLVLATKHPAMTAATIATILRDGRGNGRFDEIVDRMARICHSQLAAAAGNVVMVALGALAFTAMWQRLSGGAFLDHQTAQRTYESFSPLTSGTVFFAALTGVLLWLSALAGGWLDNWSTWRRIPQGIADHRLGSRLGHARMVRWSATWERHIGDWGSNISLGLMLGMVPAIGHFLGAPLDVRHVTLSTGMLFTACGSLADGWYSNAWFMLAVSGIFIMFLLNLGVSFTLSLWTALRALQVPAADVRELLRRLGTRVMLRPLDFLLPPRTPAMADAGTEAPAAVTAGRP
;
A
#
# COMPACT_ATOMS: atom_id res chain seq x y z
N GLU A 1 4.30 -25.59 17.80
CA GLU A 1 2.85 -25.39 17.61
C GLU A 1 2.28 -24.13 18.26
N LEU A 2 2.58 -23.82 19.53
CA LEU A 2 2.20 -22.55 20.20
C LEU A 2 2.61 -21.30 19.38
N ASN A 3 3.84 -21.32 18.83
CA ASN A 3 4.36 -20.32 17.91
C ASN A 3 3.74 -20.41 16.49
N ARG A 4 2.60 -21.09 16.31
CA ARG A 4 1.86 -21.17 15.04
C ARG A 4 0.38 -20.85 15.29
N THR A 5 -0.18 -21.26 16.43
CA THR A 5 -1.51 -20.86 16.92
C THR A 5 -1.58 -19.39 17.37
N VAL A 6 -0.52 -18.85 17.99
CA VAL A 6 -0.42 -17.40 18.27
C VAL A 6 -0.34 -16.58 16.97
N TRP A 7 0.03 -17.21 15.85
CA TRP A 7 0.32 -16.51 14.59
C TRP A 7 -0.92 -16.27 13.72
N GLY A 8 -2.07 -16.87 14.05
CA GLY A 8 -3.36 -16.59 13.42
C GLY A 8 -4.23 -15.58 14.19
N ALA A 9 -3.95 -15.33 15.47
CA ALA A 9 -4.66 -14.33 16.27
C ALA A 9 -3.95 -12.96 16.12
N GLY A 10 -4.71 -11.88 15.93
CA GLY A 10 -4.13 -10.54 15.85
C GLY A 10 -3.32 -10.21 17.10
N ILE A 11 -2.34 -9.33 16.98
CA ILE A 11 -1.32 -9.16 18.01
C ILE A 11 -1.45 -7.81 18.70
N SER A 12 -1.43 -7.86 20.03
CA SER A 12 -1.28 -6.70 20.90
C SER A 12 0.19 -6.46 21.21
N VAL A 13 0.54 -5.19 21.42
CA VAL A 13 1.84 -4.76 21.95
C VAL A 13 2.14 -5.44 23.28
N ASP A 14 1.14 -5.72 24.12
CA ASP A 14 1.31 -6.40 25.39
C ASP A 14 1.72 -7.86 25.21
N ILE A 15 1.13 -8.58 24.26
CA ILE A 15 1.49 -9.99 23.99
C ILE A 15 2.91 -10.08 23.42
N VAL A 16 3.23 -9.18 22.49
CA VAL A 16 4.59 -8.97 21.96
C VAL A 16 5.59 -8.77 23.09
N TYR A 17 5.26 -7.85 23.99
CA TYR A 17 6.09 -7.51 25.12
C TYR A 17 6.23 -8.71 26.08
N SER A 18 5.14 -9.40 26.40
CA SER A 18 5.16 -10.60 27.24
C SER A 18 6.01 -11.72 26.64
N LEU A 19 5.93 -11.97 25.34
CA LEU A 19 6.77 -12.96 24.67
C LEU A 19 8.26 -12.58 24.71
N ASP A 20 8.57 -11.31 24.47
CA ASP A 20 9.94 -10.78 24.54
C ASP A 20 10.50 -10.82 25.97
N VAL A 21 9.64 -10.63 26.98
CA VAL A 21 9.99 -10.83 28.40
C VAL A 21 10.22 -12.33 28.69
N LEU A 22 9.37 -13.21 28.17
CA LEU A 22 9.50 -14.65 28.35
C LEU A 22 10.80 -15.20 27.75
N ASP A 23 11.15 -14.81 26.52
CA ASP A 23 12.42 -15.21 25.88
C ASP A 23 13.62 -14.74 26.71
N ARG A 24 13.60 -13.48 27.17
CA ARG A 24 14.66 -12.94 28.04
C ARG A 24 14.76 -13.67 29.37
N CYS A 25 13.64 -14.10 29.93
CA CYS A 25 13.61 -14.93 31.13
C CYS A 25 14.19 -16.33 30.86
N LEU A 26 13.81 -16.97 29.75
CA LEU A 26 14.32 -18.29 29.37
C LEU A 26 15.83 -18.28 29.12
N GLU A 27 16.36 -17.28 28.41
CA GLU A 27 17.81 -17.12 28.21
C GLU A 27 18.55 -16.93 29.54
N ARG A 28 17.97 -16.17 30.48
CA ARG A 28 18.56 -16.01 31.82
C ARG A 28 18.54 -17.31 32.63
N LEU A 29 17.45 -18.07 32.54
CA LEU A 29 17.32 -19.36 33.21
C LEU A 29 18.32 -20.37 32.65
N ASP A 30 18.52 -20.39 31.33
CA ASP A 30 19.51 -21.24 30.67
C ASP A 30 20.94 -20.90 31.14
N LEU A 31 21.31 -19.61 31.15
CA LEU A 31 22.61 -19.16 31.67
C LEU A 31 22.80 -19.52 33.15
N LEU A 32 21.77 -19.36 33.98
CA LEU A 32 21.81 -19.76 35.38
C LEU A 32 21.98 -21.28 35.54
N GLY A 33 21.29 -22.07 34.73
CA GLY A 33 21.43 -23.52 34.68
C GLY A 33 22.86 -23.95 34.35
N GLN A 34 23.47 -23.33 33.33
CA GLN A 34 24.86 -23.58 32.96
C GLN A 34 25.83 -23.22 34.11
N ILE A 35 25.62 -22.09 34.80
CA ILE A 35 26.45 -21.67 35.94
C ILE A 35 26.35 -22.65 37.12
N ILE A 36 25.18 -23.24 37.36
CA ILE A 36 24.96 -24.23 38.44
C ILE A 36 25.59 -25.57 38.08
N ALA A 37 25.47 -26.01 36.82
CA ALA A 37 26.01 -27.27 36.33
C ALA A 37 27.54 -27.27 36.18
N THR A 38 28.15 -26.09 36.02
CA THR A 38 29.59 -25.95 35.82
C THR A 38 30.32 -25.88 37.17
N PRO A 39 31.29 -26.78 37.47
CA PRO A 39 32.07 -26.72 38.69
C PRO A 39 32.93 -25.44 38.76
N PRO A 40 33.43 -25.05 39.96
CA PRO A 40 34.26 -23.86 40.14
C PRO A 40 35.47 -23.86 39.21
N SER A 41 35.45 -22.99 38.20
CA SER A 41 36.43 -22.92 37.12
C SER A 41 36.40 -21.54 36.47
N ARG A 42 37.40 -21.24 35.65
CA ARG A 42 37.43 -20.03 34.83
C ARG A 42 36.18 -19.91 33.93
N GLU A 43 35.71 -21.03 33.39
CA GLU A 43 34.51 -21.12 32.56
C GLU A 43 33.25 -20.68 33.32
N ARG A 44 33.12 -21.10 34.60
CA ARG A 44 32.02 -20.65 35.46
C ARG A 44 32.04 -19.13 35.68
N SER A 45 33.22 -18.55 35.86
CA SER A 45 33.38 -17.10 36.00
C SER A 45 33.01 -16.35 34.72
N GLU A 46 33.34 -16.89 33.54
CA GLU A 46 32.96 -16.32 32.24
C GLU A 46 31.45 -16.35 32.02
N LEU A 47 30.78 -17.45 32.38
CA LEU A 47 29.31 -17.55 32.33
C LEU A 47 28.63 -16.54 33.28
N ALA A 48 29.14 -16.39 34.50
CA ALA A 48 28.64 -15.40 35.46
C ALA A 48 28.83 -13.95 34.95
N GLN A 49 29.98 -13.64 34.34
CA GLN A 49 30.21 -12.35 33.68
C GLN A 49 29.23 -12.12 32.54
N ARG A 50 29.00 -13.12 31.66
CA ARG A 50 28.00 -13.01 30.57
C ARG A 50 26.62 -12.71 31.10
N LEU A 51 26.17 -13.40 32.16
CA LEU A 51 24.89 -13.13 32.80
C LEU A 51 24.83 -11.69 33.34
N LEU A 52 25.87 -11.23 34.03
CA LEU A 52 25.94 -9.88 34.60
C LEU A 52 25.88 -8.82 33.49
N THR A 53 26.70 -8.95 32.44
CA THR A 53 26.70 -8.05 31.28
C THR A 53 25.32 -8.01 30.64
N ARG A 54 24.65 -9.16 30.49
CA ARG A 54 23.32 -9.23 29.87
C ARG A 54 22.25 -8.56 30.72
N VAL A 55 22.27 -8.75 32.04
CA VAL A 55 21.35 -8.06 32.96
C VAL A 55 21.58 -6.55 32.94
N VAL A 56 22.83 -6.10 32.93
CA VAL A 56 23.17 -4.66 32.86
C VAL A 56 22.70 -4.04 31.53
N LEU A 57 22.96 -4.71 30.40
CA LEU A 57 22.49 -4.26 29.09
C LEU A 57 20.95 -4.21 29.03
N GLN A 58 20.26 -5.23 29.56
CA GLN A 58 18.79 -5.26 29.60
C GLN A 58 18.21 -4.15 30.50
N LEU A 59 18.81 -3.87 31.66
CA LEU A 59 18.39 -2.77 32.54
C LEU A 59 18.63 -1.40 31.88
N HIS A 60 19.72 -1.28 31.11
CA HIS A 60 20.02 -0.07 30.35
C HIS A 60 19.01 0.14 29.21
N GLU A 61 18.70 -0.91 28.46
CA GLU A 61 17.67 -0.89 27.40
C GLU A 61 16.28 -0.61 27.97
N ALA A 62 15.92 -1.19 29.11
CA ALA A 62 14.63 -0.95 29.78
C ALA A 62 14.45 0.51 30.24
N ARG A 63 15.54 1.24 30.48
CA ARG A 63 15.51 2.69 30.79
C ARG A 63 15.41 3.57 29.54
N SER A 64 15.54 2.99 28.35
CA SER A 64 15.45 3.71 27.08
C SER A 64 14.02 3.65 26.54
N LEU A 65 13.32 4.78 26.56
CA LEU A 65 12.03 4.95 25.87
C LEU A 65 12.16 4.60 24.37
N ARG A 66 13.33 4.86 23.77
CA ARG A 66 13.63 4.49 22.38
C ARG A 66 13.70 2.97 22.21
N ALA A 67 14.34 2.22 23.11
CA ALA A 67 14.44 0.77 22.99
C ALA A 67 13.07 0.08 23.18
N LEU A 68 12.28 0.52 24.17
CA LEU A 68 10.90 0.07 24.41
C LEU A 68 9.98 0.35 23.22
N THR A 69 9.98 1.58 22.71
CA THR A 69 9.16 1.96 21.54
C THR A 69 9.62 1.20 20.29
N THR A 70 10.92 1.07 20.05
CA THR A 70 11.45 0.38 18.86
C THR A 70 11.14 -1.11 18.90
N GLY A 71 11.27 -1.79 20.05
CA GLY A 71 11.00 -3.22 20.18
C GLY A 71 9.51 -3.57 19.95
N ASN A 72 8.62 -2.82 20.61
CA ASN A 72 7.18 -3.05 20.57
C ASN A 72 6.53 -2.62 19.25
N LEU A 73 6.88 -1.43 18.72
CA LEU A 73 6.41 -1.03 17.39
C LEU A 73 6.96 -1.96 16.30
N ARG A 74 8.17 -2.49 16.45
CA ARG A 74 8.76 -3.39 15.45
C ARG A 74 7.95 -4.67 15.27
N GLN A 75 7.53 -5.33 16.36
CA GLN A 75 6.73 -6.56 16.19
C GLN A 75 5.33 -6.27 15.64
N LEU A 76 4.72 -5.13 16.02
CA LEU A 76 3.47 -4.66 15.43
C LEU A 76 3.64 -4.37 13.92
N HIS A 77 4.68 -3.62 13.55
CA HIS A 77 5.02 -3.34 12.16
C HIS A 77 5.32 -4.60 11.38
N ARG A 78 6.02 -5.57 11.97
CA ARG A 78 6.29 -6.87 11.35
C ARG A 78 5.00 -7.57 10.96
N ARG A 79 4.00 -7.57 11.84
CA ARG A 79 2.70 -8.18 11.54
C ARG A 79 1.89 -7.43 10.51
N ILE A 80 1.91 -6.11 10.56
CA ILE A 80 1.30 -5.28 9.51
C ILE A 80 1.94 -5.62 8.15
N VAL A 81 3.27 -5.72 8.09
CA VAL A 81 4.01 -6.07 6.87
C VAL A 81 3.69 -7.50 6.40
N GLU A 82 3.78 -8.50 7.28
CA GLU A 82 3.48 -9.91 6.94
C GLU A 82 2.05 -10.09 6.41
N ARG A 83 1.09 -9.34 6.95
CA ARG A 83 -0.31 -9.43 6.52
C ARG A 83 -0.59 -8.66 5.24
N SER A 84 -0.04 -7.46 5.08
CA SER A 84 -0.10 -6.69 3.83
C SER A 84 0.57 -7.41 2.65
N ALA A 85 1.56 -8.28 2.91
CA ALA A 85 2.19 -9.09 1.86
C ALA A 85 1.23 -10.17 1.29
N ARG A 86 0.27 -10.67 2.08
CA ARG A 86 -0.67 -11.73 1.65
C ARG A 86 -1.79 -11.23 0.74
N THR A 87 -2.20 -9.97 0.87
CA THR A 87 -3.30 -9.39 0.08
C THR A 87 -2.86 -8.87 -1.29
N GLY A 88 -1.56 -8.71 -1.54
CA GLY A 88 -1.03 -8.04 -2.73
C GLY A 88 -0.81 -8.90 -3.99
N GLU A 89 -0.93 -10.23 -3.93
CA GLU A 89 -0.50 -11.10 -5.03
C GLU A 89 -1.43 -11.10 -6.26
N HIS A 90 -2.70 -10.72 -6.11
CA HIS A 90 -3.71 -10.80 -7.18
C HIS A 90 -3.63 -9.71 -8.26
N PHE A 91 -2.70 -8.74 -8.16
CA PHE A 91 -2.64 -7.57 -9.05
C PHE A 91 -1.38 -7.51 -9.92
N ILE A 92 -0.62 -8.60 -10.00
CA ILE A 92 0.59 -8.70 -10.82
C ILE A 92 0.25 -9.51 -12.07
N ALA A 93 0.31 -8.90 -13.25
CA ALA A 93 0.04 -9.62 -14.49
C ALA A 93 1.24 -10.50 -14.85
N GLY A 94 1.06 -11.82 -14.79
CA GLY A 94 2.01 -12.83 -15.23
C GLY A 94 1.83 -13.25 -16.70
N SER A 95 0.64 -12.99 -17.28
CA SER A 95 0.30 -13.37 -18.65
C SER A 95 -0.26 -12.20 -19.47
N ARG A 96 -0.26 -12.31 -20.81
CA ARG A 96 -0.86 -11.30 -21.70
C ARG A 96 -2.37 -11.12 -21.45
N ARG A 97 -3.07 -12.21 -21.08
CA ARG A 97 -4.50 -12.16 -20.74
C ARG A 97 -4.74 -11.38 -19.45
N GLU A 98 -3.95 -11.66 -18.42
CA GLU A 98 -3.97 -10.87 -17.18
C GLU A 98 -3.60 -9.40 -17.42
N TYR A 99 -2.66 -9.14 -18.32
CA TYR A 99 -2.28 -7.77 -18.70
C TYR A 99 -3.43 -7.02 -19.39
N ALA A 100 -4.15 -7.67 -20.31
CA ALA A 100 -5.34 -7.10 -20.95
C ALA A 100 -6.47 -6.85 -19.93
N HIS A 101 -6.70 -7.80 -19.01
CA HIS A 101 -7.66 -7.64 -17.93
C HIS A 101 -7.27 -6.48 -16.99
N LEU A 102 -5.98 -6.36 -16.66
CA LEU A 102 -5.45 -5.25 -15.86
C LEU A 102 -5.69 -3.90 -16.56
N LEU A 103 -5.44 -3.81 -17.86
CA LEU A 103 -5.71 -2.59 -18.63
C LEU A 103 -7.20 -2.24 -18.66
N LEU A 104 -8.07 -3.24 -18.84
CA LEU A 104 -9.53 -3.03 -18.81
C LEU A 104 -9.98 -2.54 -17.43
N ALA A 105 -9.55 -3.21 -16.36
CA ALA A 105 -9.87 -2.85 -14.99
C ALA A 105 -9.31 -1.47 -14.61
N ALA A 106 -8.10 -1.14 -15.07
CA ALA A 106 -7.52 0.19 -14.92
C ALA A 106 -8.27 1.24 -15.73
N GLY A 107 -8.73 0.90 -16.93
CA GLY A 107 -9.55 1.77 -17.76
C GLY A 107 -10.89 2.10 -17.09
N GLY A 108 -11.59 1.10 -16.55
CA GLY A 108 -12.80 1.30 -15.76
C GLY A 108 -12.54 2.14 -14.50
N GLY A 109 -11.38 1.95 -13.87
CA GLY A 109 -10.92 2.81 -12.79
C GLY A 109 -10.78 4.27 -13.22
N GLY A 110 -10.16 4.52 -14.38
CA GLY A 110 -10.04 5.86 -14.95
C GLY A 110 -11.40 6.52 -15.24
N VAL A 111 -12.35 5.77 -15.80
CA VAL A 111 -13.73 6.26 -16.03
C VAL A 111 -14.42 6.65 -14.73
N LEU A 112 -14.31 5.82 -13.68
CA LEU A 112 -14.92 6.14 -12.38
C LEU A 112 -14.34 7.43 -11.80
N MET A 113 -13.03 7.66 -11.96
CA MET A 113 -12.35 8.86 -11.49
C MET A 113 -12.78 10.15 -12.20
N VAL A 114 -13.41 10.07 -13.39
CA VAL A 114 -14.07 11.22 -14.03
C VAL A 114 -15.22 11.70 -13.16
N GLY A 115 -16.07 10.77 -12.71
CA GLY A 115 -17.18 11.07 -11.80
C GLY A 115 -16.70 11.67 -10.48
N THR A 116 -15.62 11.13 -9.91
CA THR A 116 -14.98 11.66 -8.71
C THR A 116 -14.47 13.09 -8.90
N THR A 117 -13.85 13.37 -10.05
CA THR A 117 -13.36 14.71 -10.39
C THR A 117 -14.52 15.70 -10.52
N ALA A 118 -15.57 15.33 -11.25
CA ALA A 118 -16.77 16.15 -11.39
C ALA A 118 -17.45 16.40 -10.03
N ALA A 119 -17.61 15.37 -9.20
CA ALA A 119 -18.18 15.47 -7.86
C ALA A 119 -17.37 16.42 -6.96
N LYS A 120 -16.03 16.32 -6.99
CA LYS A 120 -15.15 17.25 -6.26
C LYS A 120 -15.34 18.70 -6.75
N LEU A 121 -15.36 18.92 -8.06
CA LEU A 121 -15.52 20.25 -8.65
C LEU A 121 -16.89 20.87 -8.35
N LEU A 122 -17.94 20.06 -8.26
CA LEU A 122 -19.26 20.50 -7.81
C LEU A 122 -19.25 20.81 -6.31
N ALA A 123 -18.65 19.95 -5.49
CA ALA A 123 -18.52 20.17 -4.05
C ALA A 123 -17.72 21.44 -3.72
N ALA A 124 -16.76 21.83 -4.56
CA ALA A 124 -15.99 23.05 -4.42
C ALA A 124 -16.81 24.35 -4.58
N ARG A 125 -18.06 24.25 -5.07
CA ARG A 125 -18.98 25.40 -5.21
C ARG A 125 -19.83 25.63 -3.97
N LEU A 126 -19.77 24.74 -2.99
CA LEU A 126 -20.57 24.87 -1.78
C LEU A 126 -20.02 26.02 -0.92
N PRO A 127 -20.88 26.91 -0.38
CA PRO A 127 -20.44 28.01 0.48
C PRO A 127 -20.18 27.50 1.92
N ILE A 128 -19.21 26.61 2.07
CA ILE A 128 -18.82 25.98 3.35
C ILE A 128 -17.36 26.30 3.68
N SER A 129 -16.95 26.08 4.94
CA SER A 129 -15.57 26.35 5.37
C SER A 129 -14.57 25.41 4.70
N ASP A 130 -13.30 25.82 4.62
CA ASP A 130 -12.21 25.00 4.05
C ASP A 130 -12.06 23.64 4.74
N PHE A 131 -12.27 23.59 6.05
CA PHE A 131 -12.25 22.34 6.81
C PHE A 131 -13.38 21.38 6.37
N LEU A 132 -14.59 21.91 6.17
CA LEU A 132 -15.73 21.15 5.67
C LEU A 132 -15.53 20.71 4.22
N HIS A 133 -14.95 21.56 3.36
CA HIS A 133 -14.52 21.17 2.02
C HIS A 133 -13.55 19.98 2.07
N GLY A 134 -12.54 20.03 2.93
CA GLY A 134 -11.60 18.92 3.12
C GLY A 134 -12.31 17.62 3.50
N LEU A 135 -13.31 17.68 4.38
CA LEU A 135 -14.08 16.51 4.81
C LEU A 135 -14.93 15.97 3.67
N VAL A 136 -15.65 16.84 2.95
CA VAL A 136 -16.49 16.46 1.80
C VAL A 136 -15.64 15.83 0.69
N TYR A 137 -14.50 16.43 0.34
CA TYR A 137 -13.56 15.82 -0.61
C TYR A 137 -13.06 14.47 -0.13
N GLY A 138 -12.72 14.37 1.17
CA GLY A 138 -12.26 13.14 1.77
C GLY A 138 -13.29 12.00 1.67
N VAL A 139 -14.56 12.31 1.92
CA VAL A 139 -15.68 11.37 1.77
C VAL A 139 -15.89 10.98 0.31
N ILE A 140 -15.88 11.93 -0.63
CA ILE A 140 -15.98 11.65 -2.07
C ILE A 140 -14.88 10.68 -2.52
N TYR A 141 -13.65 10.91 -2.10
CA TYR A 141 -12.51 10.04 -2.42
C TYR A 141 -12.65 8.67 -1.75
N ALA A 142 -13.01 8.61 -0.46
CA ALA A 142 -13.19 7.35 0.26
C ALA A 142 -14.27 6.47 -0.40
N ILE A 143 -15.43 7.05 -0.74
CA ILE A 143 -16.51 6.35 -1.46
C ILE A 143 -16.00 5.84 -2.81
N THR A 144 -15.29 6.68 -3.57
CA THR A 144 -14.70 6.28 -4.85
C THR A 144 -13.74 5.10 -4.70
N PHE A 145 -12.83 5.14 -3.72
CA PHE A 145 -11.86 4.07 -3.51
C PHE A 145 -12.51 2.77 -3.04
N LEU A 146 -13.58 2.84 -2.25
CA LEU A 146 -14.39 1.67 -1.90
C LEU A 146 -15.12 1.10 -3.13
N LEU A 147 -15.68 1.96 -3.99
CA LEU A 147 -16.30 1.53 -5.25
C LEU A 147 -15.28 0.85 -6.18
N LEU A 148 -14.09 1.43 -6.35
CA LEU A 148 -13.01 0.79 -7.13
C LEU A 148 -12.72 -0.61 -6.61
N HIS A 149 -12.58 -0.75 -5.30
CA HIS A 149 -12.30 -2.02 -4.67
C HIS A 149 -13.42 -3.06 -4.87
N HIS A 150 -14.68 -2.69 -4.65
CA HIS A 150 -15.81 -3.60 -4.80
C HIS A 150 -16.15 -3.95 -6.25
N LEU A 151 -15.84 -3.05 -7.20
CA LEU A 151 -15.99 -3.30 -8.64
C LEU A 151 -14.77 -3.99 -9.26
N HIS A 152 -13.77 -4.37 -8.46
CA HIS A 152 -12.50 -4.96 -8.91
C HIS A 152 -11.77 -4.10 -9.96
N LEU A 153 -11.93 -2.78 -9.88
CA LEU A 153 -11.24 -1.82 -10.73
C LEU A 153 -9.87 -1.49 -10.14
N VAL A 154 -8.90 -1.20 -11.01
CA VAL A 154 -7.51 -1.00 -10.59
C VAL A 154 -7.13 0.47 -10.62
N LEU A 155 -6.46 0.91 -9.55
CA LEU A 155 -5.76 2.19 -9.49
C LEU A 155 -4.28 1.92 -9.19
N ALA A 156 -3.39 2.39 -10.05
CA ALA A 156 -1.97 2.02 -10.02
C ALA A 156 -1.26 2.35 -8.69
N THR A 157 -1.61 3.45 -8.05
CA THR A 157 -0.85 3.99 -6.92
C THR A 157 -1.01 3.23 -5.59
N LYS A 158 -1.94 2.25 -5.49
CA LYS A 158 -2.24 1.54 -4.22
C LYS A 158 -1.32 0.34 -3.93
N HIS A 159 -0.94 -0.40 -4.97
CA HIS A 159 -0.22 -1.68 -4.90
C HIS A 159 1.27 -1.66 -4.51
N PRO A 160 2.04 -0.59 -4.76
CA PRO A 160 3.48 -0.57 -4.50
C PRO A 160 3.81 -0.81 -3.02
N ALA A 161 2.98 -0.30 -2.12
CA ALA A 161 3.16 -0.47 -0.69
C ALA A 161 3.06 -1.94 -0.25
N MET A 162 2.12 -2.71 -0.80
CA MET A 162 1.96 -4.14 -0.51
C MET A 162 3.10 -4.96 -1.10
N THR A 163 3.53 -4.62 -2.32
CA THR A 163 4.67 -5.26 -2.99
C THR A 163 5.93 -5.22 -2.14
N ALA A 164 6.23 -4.06 -1.59
CA ALA A 164 7.43 -3.84 -0.77
C ALA A 164 7.48 -4.78 0.45
N ALA A 165 6.33 -5.06 1.06
CA ALA A 165 6.22 -6.03 2.14
C ALA A 165 6.56 -7.45 1.68
N THR A 166 6.01 -7.88 0.54
CA THR A 166 6.30 -9.19 -0.05
C THR A 166 7.78 -9.36 -0.39
N ILE A 167 8.42 -8.33 -0.97
CA ILE A 167 9.86 -8.35 -1.27
C ILE A 167 10.68 -8.57 0.00
N ALA A 168 10.37 -7.83 1.07
CA ALA A 168 11.10 -7.94 2.32
C ALA A 168 10.92 -9.33 2.97
N THR A 169 9.75 -9.94 2.85
CA THR A 169 9.49 -11.32 3.31
C THR A 169 10.30 -12.34 2.52
N ILE A 170 10.29 -12.30 1.18
CA ILE A 170 11.09 -13.20 0.33
C ILE A 170 12.59 -13.05 0.66
N LEU A 171 13.03 -11.81 0.88
CA LEU A 171 14.42 -11.55 1.23
C LEU A 171 14.77 -12.12 2.61
N ARG A 172 13.86 -12.13 3.59
CA ARG A 172 14.12 -12.73 4.90
C ARG A 172 14.11 -14.26 4.87
N ASP A 173 13.15 -14.86 4.19
CA ASP A 173 12.86 -16.30 4.29
C ASP A 173 13.62 -17.12 3.24
N GLY A 174 14.00 -16.52 2.11
CA GLY A 174 14.72 -17.17 1.02
C GLY A 174 16.17 -17.51 1.37
N ARG A 175 16.66 -18.65 0.88
CA ARG A 175 18.07 -19.09 1.03
C ARG A 175 18.78 -19.10 -0.33
N GLY A 176 20.06 -18.73 -0.32
CA GLY A 176 20.93 -18.75 -1.51
C GLY A 176 20.82 -17.52 -2.41
N ASN A 177 21.66 -17.47 -3.46
CA ASN A 177 21.76 -16.32 -4.37
C ASN A 177 20.62 -16.21 -5.39
N GLY A 178 19.87 -17.30 -5.63
CA GLY A 178 18.74 -17.31 -6.58
C GLY A 178 17.55 -16.45 -6.13
N ARG A 179 17.38 -16.22 -4.82
CA ARG A 179 16.29 -15.35 -4.29
C ARG A 179 16.36 -13.92 -4.81
N PHE A 180 17.56 -13.40 -5.05
CA PHE A 180 17.72 -12.03 -5.51
C PHE A 180 17.25 -11.87 -6.95
N ASP A 181 17.51 -12.88 -7.78
CA ASP A 181 17.07 -12.87 -9.18
C ASP A 181 15.54 -13.01 -9.26
N GLU A 182 14.94 -13.88 -8.42
CA GLU A 182 13.47 -13.96 -8.29
C GLU A 182 12.84 -12.63 -7.84
N ILE A 183 13.44 -11.96 -6.84
CA ILE A 183 12.97 -10.66 -6.37
C ILE A 183 13.08 -9.61 -7.48
N VAL A 184 14.19 -9.57 -8.22
CA VAL A 184 14.39 -8.63 -9.33
C VAL A 184 13.37 -8.88 -10.45
N ASP A 185 13.11 -10.14 -10.81
CA ASP A 185 12.10 -10.50 -11.80
C ASP A 185 10.68 -10.14 -11.33
N ARG A 186 10.37 -10.33 -10.04
CA ARG A 186 9.11 -9.89 -9.44
C ARG A 186 8.99 -8.35 -9.45
N MET A 187 10.06 -7.61 -9.13
CA MET A 187 10.10 -6.14 -9.21
C MET A 187 9.87 -5.64 -10.64
N ALA A 188 10.49 -6.28 -11.64
CA ALA A 188 10.28 -5.95 -13.04
C ALA A 188 8.83 -6.17 -13.48
N ARG A 189 8.22 -7.29 -13.07
CA ARG A 189 6.80 -7.58 -13.32
C ARG A 189 5.86 -6.54 -12.71
N ILE A 190 6.17 -6.12 -11.50
CA ILE A 190 5.37 -5.12 -10.79
C ILE A 190 5.50 -3.76 -11.44
N CYS A 191 6.72 -3.35 -11.84
CA CYS A 191 6.95 -2.08 -12.50
C CYS A 191 6.12 -1.95 -13.78
N HIS A 192 6.17 -2.93 -14.69
CA HIS A 192 5.38 -2.84 -15.92
C HIS A 192 3.88 -2.93 -15.65
N SER A 193 3.44 -3.73 -14.66
CA SER A 193 2.02 -3.82 -14.30
C SER A 193 1.51 -2.48 -13.75
N GLN A 194 2.29 -1.80 -12.90
CA GLN A 194 1.93 -0.48 -12.39
C GLN A 194 1.96 0.59 -13.47
N LEU A 195 2.92 0.54 -14.40
CA LEU A 195 2.96 1.44 -15.53
C LEU A 195 1.76 1.25 -16.46
N ALA A 196 1.39 0.00 -16.75
CA ALA A 196 0.23 -0.34 -17.56
C ALA A 196 -1.07 0.14 -16.91
N ALA A 197 -1.25 -0.13 -15.62
CA ALA A 197 -2.41 0.33 -14.86
C ALA A 197 -2.47 1.88 -14.84
N ALA A 198 -1.34 2.55 -14.63
CA ALA A 198 -1.29 4.01 -14.60
C ALA A 198 -1.62 4.61 -15.97
N ALA A 199 -1.07 4.05 -17.05
CA ALA A 199 -1.39 4.46 -18.41
C ALA A 199 -2.89 4.27 -18.71
N GLY A 200 -3.46 3.11 -18.35
CA GLY A 200 -4.90 2.84 -18.49
C GLY A 200 -5.76 3.83 -17.71
N ASN A 201 -5.40 4.12 -16.45
CA ASN A 201 -6.08 5.12 -15.63
C ASN A 201 -6.01 6.53 -16.26
N VAL A 202 -4.81 6.99 -16.64
CA VAL A 202 -4.54 8.33 -17.18
C VAL A 202 -5.25 8.55 -18.52
N VAL A 203 -5.13 7.60 -19.44
CA VAL A 203 -5.77 7.70 -20.77
C VAL A 203 -7.29 7.73 -20.61
N MET A 204 -7.87 6.82 -19.84
CA MET A 204 -9.32 6.73 -19.72
C MET A 204 -9.92 7.88 -18.92
N VAL A 205 -9.25 8.38 -17.87
CA VAL A 205 -9.74 9.57 -17.17
C VAL A 205 -9.62 10.83 -18.03
N ALA A 206 -8.56 10.95 -18.84
CA ALA A 206 -8.39 12.07 -19.76
C ALA A 206 -9.50 12.10 -20.82
N LEU A 207 -9.68 10.99 -21.55
CA LEU A 207 -10.73 10.86 -22.57
C LEU A 207 -12.13 11.02 -21.96
N GLY A 208 -12.37 10.41 -20.81
CA GLY A 208 -13.65 10.50 -20.13
C GLY A 208 -13.96 11.91 -19.60
N ALA A 209 -12.96 12.67 -19.12
CA ALA A 209 -13.13 14.06 -18.72
C ALA A 209 -13.47 14.97 -19.92
N LEU A 210 -12.81 14.77 -21.06
CA LEU A 210 -13.14 15.47 -22.31
C LEU A 210 -14.55 15.13 -22.80
N ALA A 211 -14.93 13.85 -22.78
CA ALA A 211 -16.28 13.42 -23.15
C ALA A 211 -17.34 13.99 -22.20
N PHE A 212 -17.07 13.99 -20.90
CA PHE A 212 -17.94 14.55 -19.88
C PHE A 212 -18.17 16.05 -20.07
N THR A 213 -17.09 16.83 -20.26
CA THR A 213 -17.18 18.28 -20.46
C THR A 213 -17.89 18.64 -21.76
N ALA A 214 -17.62 17.93 -22.86
CA ALA A 214 -18.34 18.10 -24.12
C ALA A 214 -19.84 17.77 -23.98
N MET A 215 -20.18 16.70 -23.27
CA MET A 215 -21.57 16.34 -22.98
C MET A 215 -22.25 17.39 -22.12
N TRP A 216 -21.58 17.88 -21.07
CA TRP A 216 -22.09 18.94 -20.21
C TRP A 216 -22.37 20.23 -20.99
N GLN A 217 -21.44 20.66 -21.84
CA GLN A 217 -21.61 21.85 -22.66
C GLN A 217 -22.82 21.74 -23.59
N ARG A 218 -23.06 20.57 -24.18
CA ARG A 218 -24.23 20.32 -25.04
C ARG A 218 -25.55 20.35 -24.27
N LEU A 219 -25.57 19.90 -23.02
CA LEU A 219 -26.79 19.84 -22.20
C LEU A 219 -27.10 21.15 -21.49
N SER A 220 -26.09 21.81 -20.95
CA SER A 220 -26.23 23.00 -20.10
C SER A 220 -26.04 24.32 -20.87
N GLY A 221 -25.52 24.28 -22.09
CA GLY A 221 -25.20 25.46 -22.89
C GLY A 221 -23.99 26.28 -22.43
N GLY A 222 -23.37 25.91 -21.31
CA GLY A 222 -22.22 26.60 -20.71
C GLY A 222 -21.07 25.64 -20.38
N ALA A 223 -19.86 26.19 -20.27
CA ALA A 223 -18.67 25.44 -19.88
C ALA A 223 -18.82 24.86 -18.45
N PHE A 224 -18.27 23.68 -18.21
CA PHE A 224 -18.32 23.07 -16.87
C PHE A 224 -17.47 23.87 -15.86
N LEU A 225 -16.28 24.30 -16.27
CA LEU A 225 -15.44 25.24 -15.52
C LEU A 225 -15.43 26.60 -16.22
N ASP A 226 -15.41 27.68 -15.44
CA ASP A 226 -15.14 29.02 -15.96
C ASP A 226 -13.70 29.13 -16.45
N HIS A 227 -13.47 30.03 -17.41
CA HIS A 227 -12.17 30.21 -18.05
C HIS A 227 -11.05 30.52 -17.06
N GLN A 228 -11.33 31.33 -16.03
CA GLN A 228 -10.33 31.74 -15.04
C GLN A 228 -9.90 30.56 -14.17
N THR A 229 -10.85 29.74 -13.71
CA THR A 229 -10.55 28.54 -12.91
C THR A 229 -9.87 27.46 -13.76
N ALA A 230 -10.27 27.30 -15.03
CA ALA A 230 -9.58 26.43 -15.97
C ALA A 230 -8.11 26.84 -16.13
N GLN A 231 -7.81 28.12 -16.35
CA GLN A 231 -6.43 28.61 -16.48
C GLN A 231 -5.61 28.42 -15.19
N ARG A 232 -6.15 28.79 -14.02
CA ARG A 232 -5.47 28.56 -12.73
C ARG A 232 -5.14 27.10 -12.49
N THR A 233 -6.00 26.19 -12.98
CA THR A 233 -5.76 24.75 -12.86
C THR A 233 -4.48 24.33 -13.58
N TYR A 234 -4.19 24.87 -14.78
CA TYR A 234 -2.93 24.61 -15.50
C TYR A 234 -1.70 25.10 -14.76
N GLU A 235 -1.72 26.36 -14.31
CA GLU A 235 -0.60 26.99 -13.61
C GLU A 235 -0.26 26.20 -12.33
N SER A 236 -1.28 25.67 -11.67
CA SER A 236 -1.13 24.84 -10.47
C SER A 236 -0.43 23.50 -10.72
N PHE A 237 -0.37 22.99 -11.95
CA PHE A 237 0.25 21.69 -12.27
C PHE A 237 1.70 21.79 -12.79
N SER A 238 2.24 23.00 -12.93
CA SER A 238 3.62 23.21 -13.37
C SER A 238 4.62 22.65 -12.35
N PRO A 239 5.50 21.69 -12.73
CA PRO A 239 6.46 21.09 -11.82
C PRO A 239 7.49 22.08 -11.28
N LEU A 240 7.76 23.16 -12.02
CA LEU A 240 8.80 24.14 -11.69
C LEU A 240 8.30 25.28 -10.80
N THR A 241 7.02 25.64 -10.90
CA THR A 241 6.51 26.88 -10.29
C THR A 241 5.46 26.66 -9.22
N SER A 242 4.81 25.49 -9.15
CA SER A 242 3.65 25.30 -8.26
C SER A 242 3.91 24.42 -7.03
N GLY A 243 5.15 24.00 -6.79
CA GLY A 243 5.48 23.05 -5.71
C GLY A 243 4.96 21.63 -5.97
N THR A 244 4.50 21.32 -7.19
CA THR A 244 3.96 20.02 -7.59
C THR A 244 4.85 18.84 -7.20
N VAL A 245 6.17 18.97 -7.31
CA VAL A 245 7.15 17.94 -6.89
C VAL A 245 6.99 17.60 -5.41
N PHE A 246 6.94 18.63 -4.54
CA PHE A 246 6.80 18.44 -3.10
C PHE A 246 5.43 17.82 -2.76
N PHE A 247 4.34 18.33 -3.33
CA PHE A 247 3.00 17.82 -3.07
C PHE A 247 2.76 16.41 -3.61
N ALA A 248 3.39 16.04 -4.73
CA ALA A 248 3.38 14.68 -5.24
C ALA A 248 4.16 13.72 -4.32
N ALA A 249 5.33 14.14 -3.84
CA ALA A 249 6.08 13.36 -2.85
C ALA A 249 5.27 13.20 -1.54
N LEU A 250 4.64 14.27 -1.04
CA LEU A 250 3.73 14.21 0.10
C LEU A 250 2.58 13.23 -0.16
N THR A 251 2.00 13.22 -1.35
CA THR A 251 0.96 12.26 -1.74
C THR A 251 1.48 10.81 -1.67
N GLY A 252 2.73 10.57 -2.07
CA GLY A 252 3.41 9.28 -1.87
C GLY A 252 3.52 8.87 -0.39
N VAL A 253 3.80 9.83 0.51
CA VAL A 253 3.78 9.60 1.96
C VAL A 253 2.38 9.24 2.45
N LEU A 254 1.33 9.94 1.98
CA LEU A 254 -0.05 9.64 2.34
C LEU A 254 -0.49 8.25 1.86
N LEU A 255 -0.07 7.84 0.65
CA LEU A 255 -0.28 6.49 0.14
C LEU A 255 0.35 5.44 1.07
N TRP A 256 1.59 5.64 1.50
CA TRP A 256 2.26 4.78 2.48
C TRP A 256 1.54 4.74 3.84
N LEU A 257 1.17 5.91 4.39
CA LEU A 257 0.44 6.02 5.66
C LEU A 257 -0.90 5.29 5.61
N SER A 258 -1.62 5.40 4.49
CA SER A 258 -2.90 4.71 4.31
C SER A 258 -2.75 3.19 4.30
N ALA A 259 -1.69 2.67 3.68
CA ALA A 259 -1.40 1.23 3.69
C ALA A 259 -1.07 0.76 5.11
N LEU A 260 -0.33 1.56 5.90
CA LEU A 260 -0.06 1.27 7.31
C LEU A 260 -1.34 1.31 8.15
N ALA A 261 -2.23 2.27 7.92
CA ALA A 261 -3.52 2.37 8.59
C ALA A 261 -4.43 1.17 8.29
N GLY A 262 -4.45 0.70 7.03
CA GLY A 262 -5.16 -0.51 6.64
C GLY A 262 -4.64 -1.75 7.37
N GLY A 263 -3.33 -1.98 7.34
CA GLY A 263 -2.72 -3.12 8.04
C GLY A 263 -2.87 -3.04 9.56
N TRP A 264 -2.85 -1.84 10.15
CA TRP A 264 -3.14 -1.61 11.56
C TRP A 264 -4.59 -1.97 11.91
N LEU A 265 -5.55 -1.48 11.13
CA LEU A 265 -6.98 -1.75 11.35
C LEU A 265 -7.29 -3.24 11.23
N ASP A 266 -6.67 -3.90 10.26
CA ASP A 266 -6.78 -5.34 10.06
C ASP A 266 -6.23 -6.12 11.26
N ASN A 267 -5.03 -5.78 11.74
CA ASN A 267 -4.47 -6.37 12.96
C ASN A 267 -5.35 -6.11 14.19
N TRP A 268 -5.84 -4.87 14.35
CA TRP A 268 -6.72 -4.48 15.45
C TRP A 268 -8.02 -5.28 15.45
N SER A 269 -8.63 -5.46 14.28
CA SER A 269 -9.87 -6.23 14.09
C SER A 269 -9.69 -7.69 14.52
N THR A 270 -8.61 -8.32 14.08
CA THR A 270 -8.31 -9.71 14.45
C THR A 270 -7.92 -9.85 15.91
N TRP A 271 -7.17 -8.88 16.45
CA TRP A 271 -6.78 -8.88 17.87
C TRP A 271 -7.99 -8.75 18.79
N ARG A 272 -8.91 -7.82 18.49
CA ARG A 272 -10.17 -7.65 19.23
C ARG A 272 -11.21 -8.72 18.92
N ARG A 273 -10.87 -9.70 18.07
CA ARG A 273 -11.77 -10.79 17.66
C ARG A 273 -13.10 -10.24 17.12
N ILE A 274 -13.06 -9.11 16.42
CA ILE A 274 -14.26 -8.50 15.81
C ILE A 274 -14.98 -9.48 14.88
N PRO A 275 -14.29 -10.28 14.02
CA PRO A 275 -14.98 -11.28 13.22
C PRO A 275 -15.77 -12.30 14.07
N GLN A 276 -15.22 -12.75 15.20
CA GLN A 276 -15.91 -13.68 16.11
C GLN A 276 -17.12 -12.99 16.76
N GLY A 277 -16.95 -11.75 17.21
CA GLY A 277 -18.05 -10.93 17.74
C GLY A 277 -19.17 -10.67 16.74
N ILE A 278 -18.86 -10.56 15.45
CA ILE A 278 -19.87 -10.48 14.38
C ILE A 278 -20.58 -11.82 14.22
N ALA A 279 -19.85 -12.95 14.16
CA ALA A 279 -20.46 -14.28 13.98
C ALA A 279 -21.44 -14.65 15.11
N ASP A 280 -21.08 -14.29 16.35
CA ASP A 280 -21.83 -14.64 17.56
C ASP A 280 -22.81 -13.56 18.02
N HIS A 281 -22.97 -12.48 17.25
CA HIS A 281 -23.79 -11.34 17.66
C HIS A 281 -25.26 -11.75 17.85
N ARG A 282 -25.93 -11.13 18.84
CA ARG A 282 -27.35 -11.39 19.18
C ARG A 282 -28.32 -11.21 17.99
N LEU A 283 -27.94 -10.41 17.01
CA LEU A 283 -28.72 -10.25 15.76
C LEU A 283 -28.79 -11.53 14.93
N GLY A 284 -27.91 -12.50 15.16
CA GLY A 284 -27.95 -13.82 14.52
C GLY A 284 -29.23 -14.60 14.80
N SER A 285 -29.90 -14.36 15.93
CA SER A 285 -31.22 -14.96 16.21
C SER A 285 -32.34 -14.37 15.34
N ARG A 286 -32.18 -13.14 14.84
CA ARG A 286 -33.15 -12.46 13.96
C ARG A 286 -32.80 -12.59 12.48
N LEU A 287 -31.53 -12.45 12.14
CA LEU A 287 -31.05 -12.41 10.75
C LEU A 287 -30.55 -13.77 10.25
N GLY A 288 -30.33 -14.73 11.15
CA GLY A 288 -29.79 -16.06 10.88
C GLY A 288 -28.29 -16.15 11.12
N HIS A 289 -27.84 -17.16 11.88
CA HIS A 289 -26.44 -17.38 12.21
C HIS A 289 -25.55 -17.55 10.95
N ALA A 290 -26.05 -18.25 9.93
CA ALA A 290 -25.33 -18.40 8.66
C ALA A 290 -25.10 -17.07 7.91
N ARG A 291 -25.93 -16.03 8.12
CA ARG A 291 -25.65 -14.68 7.58
C ARG A 291 -24.56 -13.98 8.39
N MET A 292 -24.61 -14.08 9.72
CA MET A 292 -23.60 -13.49 10.60
C MET A 292 -22.20 -14.07 10.35
N VAL A 293 -22.09 -15.39 10.18
CA VAL A 293 -20.82 -16.06 9.80
C VAL A 293 -20.31 -15.55 8.45
N ARG A 294 -21.20 -15.36 7.46
CA ARG A 294 -20.80 -14.78 6.16
C ARG A 294 -20.33 -13.33 6.29
N TRP A 295 -20.99 -12.51 7.11
CA TRP A 295 -20.59 -11.13 7.36
C TRP A 295 -19.26 -11.05 8.09
N SER A 296 -19.04 -11.93 9.08
CA SER A 296 -17.77 -12.10 9.77
C SER A 296 -16.64 -12.41 8.78
N ALA A 297 -16.85 -13.39 7.90
CA ALA A 297 -15.87 -13.74 6.88
C ALA A 297 -15.63 -12.61 5.87
N THR A 298 -16.67 -11.85 5.50
CA THR A 298 -16.52 -10.67 4.64
C THR A 298 -15.75 -9.55 5.35
N TRP A 299 -16.01 -9.30 6.63
CA TRP A 299 -15.28 -8.33 7.43
C TRP A 299 -13.80 -8.69 7.50
N GLU A 300 -13.48 -9.93 7.87
CA GLU A 300 -12.10 -10.42 7.97
C GLU A 300 -11.32 -10.29 6.65
N ARG A 301 -11.99 -10.50 5.51
CA ARG A 301 -11.35 -10.38 4.18
C ARG A 301 -11.11 -8.94 3.74
N HIS A 302 -11.96 -7.98 4.10
CA HIS A 302 -11.95 -6.64 3.48
C HIS A 302 -11.58 -5.49 4.44
N ILE A 303 -11.56 -5.70 5.76
CA ILE A 303 -11.38 -4.61 6.73
C ILE A 303 -10.04 -3.87 6.55
N GLY A 304 -8.96 -4.56 6.18
CA GLY A 304 -7.68 -3.92 5.87
C GLY A 304 -7.76 -3.03 4.63
N ASP A 305 -8.42 -3.50 3.57
CA ASP A 305 -8.62 -2.74 2.33
C ASP A 305 -9.54 -1.53 2.53
N TRP A 306 -10.63 -1.71 3.28
CA TRP A 306 -11.51 -0.62 3.68
C TRP A 306 -10.76 0.42 4.50
N GLY A 307 -9.97 -0.01 5.49
CA GLY A 307 -9.14 0.87 6.30
C GLY A 307 -8.15 1.69 5.47
N SER A 308 -7.45 1.05 4.53
CA SER A 308 -6.52 1.74 3.63
C SER A 308 -7.24 2.72 2.70
N ASN A 309 -8.34 2.32 2.06
CA ASN A 309 -9.07 3.18 1.12
C ASN A 309 -9.75 4.37 1.81
N ILE A 310 -10.39 4.14 2.96
CA ILE A 310 -11.08 5.19 3.72
C ILE A 310 -10.05 6.18 4.26
N SER A 311 -8.97 5.69 4.88
CA SER A 311 -7.91 6.58 5.39
C SER A 311 -7.23 7.36 4.27
N LEU A 312 -6.95 6.74 3.12
CA LEU A 312 -6.40 7.45 1.96
C LEU A 312 -7.35 8.55 1.50
N GLY A 313 -8.63 8.23 1.28
CA GLY A 313 -9.62 9.20 0.84
C GLY A 313 -9.68 10.41 1.77
N LEU A 314 -9.83 10.16 3.07
CA LEU A 314 -9.86 11.22 4.09
C LEU A 314 -8.56 12.02 4.13
N MET A 315 -7.39 11.39 4.04
CA MET A 315 -6.10 12.10 4.02
C MET A 315 -5.95 13.00 2.78
N LEU A 316 -6.31 12.52 1.58
CA LEU A 316 -6.22 13.33 0.36
C LEU A 316 -7.16 14.55 0.40
N GLY A 317 -8.29 14.46 1.12
CA GLY A 317 -9.22 15.58 1.31
C GLY A 317 -8.84 16.53 2.45
N MET A 318 -8.51 15.98 3.63
CA MET A 318 -8.30 16.76 4.85
C MET A 318 -6.93 17.39 4.96
N VAL A 319 -5.87 16.78 4.43
CA VAL A 319 -4.49 17.30 4.58
C VAL A 319 -4.34 18.71 4.00
N PRO A 320 -4.86 19.04 2.80
CA PRO A 320 -4.85 20.42 2.31
C PRO A 320 -5.58 21.39 3.24
N ALA A 321 -6.78 21.01 3.71
CA ALA A 321 -7.57 21.86 4.60
C ALA A 321 -6.89 22.11 5.96
N ILE A 322 -6.27 21.08 6.54
CA ILE A 322 -5.48 21.20 7.77
C ILE A 322 -4.25 22.09 7.55
N GLY A 323 -3.56 21.93 6.42
CA GLY A 323 -2.42 22.79 6.07
C GLY A 323 -2.82 24.25 5.98
N HIS A 324 -3.87 24.55 5.21
CA HIS A 324 -4.38 25.90 5.02
C HIS A 324 -4.79 26.53 6.36
N PHE A 325 -5.45 25.75 7.23
CA PHE A 325 -5.80 26.19 8.58
C PHE A 325 -4.58 26.53 9.44
N LEU A 326 -3.48 25.77 9.29
CA LEU A 326 -2.21 26.01 9.99
C LEU A 326 -1.33 27.08 9.32
N GLY A 327 -1.79 27.71 8.22
CA GLY A 327 -1.03 28.70 7.45
C GLY A 327 0.02 28.12 6.50
N ALA A 328 0.05 26.79 6.32
CA ALA A 328 0.90 26.13 5.33
C ALA A 328 0.11 25.88 4.04
N PRO A 329 0.59 26.29 2.84
CA PRO A 329 -0.11 26.05 1.59
C PRO A 329 0.04 24.58 1.16
N LEU A 330 -0.46 23.64 1.95
CA LEU A 330 -0.38 22.21 1.64
C LEU A 330 -1.40 21.85 0.58
N ASP A 331 -0.96 21.07 -0.39
CA ASP A 331 -1.81 20.49 -1.41
C ASP A 331 -1.40 19.03 -1.68
N VAL A 332 -2.25 18.31 -2.39
CA VAL A 332 -2.11 16.89 -2.69
C VAL A 332 -2.23 16.68 -4.20
N ARG A 333 -1.19 16.11 -4.81
CA ARG A 333 -1.10 15.89 -6.25
C ARG A 333 -1.12 14.40 -6.54
N HIS A 334 -2.33 13.87 -6.77
CA HIS A 334 -2.53 12.48 -7.13
C HIS A 334 -2.69 12.31 -8.65
N VAL A 335 -1.77 11.60 -9.29
CA VAL A 335 -1.71 11.43 -10.77
C VAL A 335 -3.07 11.32 -11.46
N THR A 336 -3.94 10.38 -11.06
CA THR A 336 -5.24 10.17 -11.74
C THR A 336 -6.25 11.30 -11.50
N LEU A 337 -6.32 11.84 -10.27
CA LEU A 337 -7.20 12.96 -9.93
C LEU A 337 -6.72 14.25 -10.63
N SER A 338 -5.41 14.48 -10.63
CA SER A 338 -4.78 15.61 -11.30
C SER A 338 -4.97 15.54 -12.81
N THR A 339 -4.89 14.33 -13.40
CA THR A 339 -5.21 14.11 -14.82
C THR A 339 -6.67 14.46 -15.11
N GLY A 340 -7.62 13.94 -14.31
CA GLY A 340 -9.04 14.28 -14.48
C GLY A 340 -9.29 15.78 -14.41
N MET A 341 -8.71 16.46 -13.41
CA MET A 341 -8.82 17.92 -13.25
C MET A 341 -8.24 18.68 -14.45
N LEU A 342 -7.04 18.30 -14.91
CA LEU A 342 -6.40 18.91 -16.08
C LEU A 342 -7.26 18.77 -17.33
N PHE A 343 -7.73 17.56 -17.64
CA PHE A 343 -8.51 17.33 -18.86
C PHE A 343 -9.94 17.86 -18.77
N THR A 344 -10.50 18.01 -17.56
CA THR A 344 -11.75 18.76 -17.35
C THR A 344 -11.53 20.26 -17.63
N ALA A 345 -10.38 20.82 -17.24
CA ALA A 345 -10.00 22.18 -17.61
C ALA A 345 -9.77 22.31 -19.12
N CYS A 346 -9.06 21.37 -19.76
CA CYS A 346 -8.88 21.33 -21.22
C CYS A 346 -10.20 21.35 -21.96
N GLY A 347 -11.15 20.48 -21.58
CA GLY A 347 -12.45 20.42 -22.24
C GLY A 347 -13.36 21.61 -21.93
N SER A 348 -13.02 22.45 -20.95
CA SER A 348 -13.73 23.69 -20.65
C SER A 348 -13.12 24.92 -21.33
N LEU A 349 -11.87 24.82 -21.81
CA LEU A 349 -11.25 25.82 -22.66
C LEU A 349 -11.61 25.57 -24.12
N ALA A 350 -11.75 26.65 -24.91
CA ALA A 350 -11.99 26.57 -26.35
C ALA A 350 -10.76 26.01 -27.11
N ASP A 351 -10.85 25.94 -28.45
CA ASP A 351 -9.86 25.33 -29.34
C ASP A 351 -8.41 25.80 -29.10
N GLY A 352 -7.45 24.88 -29.28
CA GLY A 352 -6.01 25.18 -29.23
C GLY A 352 -5.31 24.95 -27.89
N TRP A 353 -5.98 24.34 -26.90
CA TRP A 353 -5.37 24.02 -25.59
C TRP A 353 -4.15 23.08 -25.70
N TYR A 354 -4.08 22.23 -26.73
CA TYR A 354 -3.01 21.25 -26.93
C TYR A 354 -1.69 21.86 -27.44
N SER A 355 -1.74 23.00 -28.13
CA SER A 355 -0.55 23.68 -28.67
C SER A 355 0.13 24.62 -27.66
N ASN A 356 -0.42 24.74 -26.45
CA ASN A 356 0.07 25.67 -25.45
C ASN A 356 1.24 25.06 -24.66
N ALA A 357 2.33 25.82 -24.47
CA ALA A 357 3.49 25.38 -23.68
C ALA A 357 3.11 24.96 -22.25
N TRP A 358 2.07 25.59 -21.69
CA TRP A 358 1.51 25.24 -20.37
C TRP A 358 0.91 23.83 -20.32
N PHE A 359 0.36 23.32 -21.42
CA PHE A 359 -0.14 21.95 -21.49
C PHE A 359 1.00 20.94 -21.41
N MET A 360 2.10 21.17 -22.16
CA MET A 360 3.29 20.31 -22.10
C MET A 360 3.91 20.30 -20.70
N LEU A 361 3.95 21.45 -20.03
CA LEU A 361 4.39 21.55 -18.63
C LEU A 361 3.46 20.77 -17.69
N ALA A 362 2.14 20.90 -17.84
CA ALA A 362 1.17 20.17 -17.00
C ALA A 362 1.26 18.65 -17.22
N VAL A 363 1.44 18.18 -18.46
CA VAL A 363 1.66 16.76 -18.79
C VAL A 363 2.96 16.25 -18.15
N SER A 364 4.05 17.02 -18.22
CA SER A 364 5.30 16.69 -17.53
C SER A 364 5.10 16.63 -16.01
N GLY A 365 4.27 17.51 -15.46
CA GLY A 365 3.85 17.50 -14.06
C GLY A 365 3.12 16.21 -13.69
N ILE A 366 2.16 15.76 -14.51
CA ILE A 366 1.44 14.47 -14.30
C ILE A 366 2.42 13.30 -14.30
N PHE A 367 3.39 13.28 -15.23
CA PHE A 367 4.41 12.25 -15.25
C PHE A 367 5.24 12.24 -13.97
N ILE A 368 5.72 13.41 -13.52
CA ILE A 368 6.45 13.54 -12.25
C ILE A 368 5.58 13.10 -11.06
N MET A 369 4.30 13.46 -11.03
CA MET A 369 3.37 12.99 -10.00
C MET A 369 3.29 11.46 -9.99
N PHE A 370 3.17 10.81 -11.15
CA PHE A 370 3.18 9.36 -11.23
C PHE A 370 4.43 8.76 -10.57
N LEU A 371 5.61 9.24 -10.97
CA LEU A 371 6.88 8.73 -10.43
C LEU A 371 6.99 8.94 -8.92
N LEU A 372 6.62 10.11 -8.42
CA LEU A 372 6.77 10.45 -6.99
C LEU A 372 5.73 9.73 -6.12
N ASN A 373 4.48 9.67 -6.55
CA ASN A 373 3.43 8.95 -5.83
C ASN A 373 3.80 7.48 -5.65
N LEU A 374 4.25 6.84 -6.74
CA LEU A 374 4.71 5.46 -6.76
C LEU A 374 6.02 5.28 -5.98
N GLY A 375 7.04 6.05 -6.33
CA GLY A 375 8.41 5.89 -5.85
C GLY A 375 8.56 6.18 -4.35
N VAL A 376 7.96 7.26 -3.85
CA VAL A 376 8.02 7.61 -2.43
C VAL A 376 7.26 6.58 -1.59
N SER A 377 6.05 6.23 -1.99
CA SER A 377 5.24 5.23 -1.28
C SER A 377 5.95 3.87 -1.21
N PHE A 378 6.46 3.40 -2.36
CA PHE A 378 7.21 2.15 -2.45
C PHE A 378 8.47 2.16 -1.57
N THR A 379 9.27 3.23 -1.65
CA THR A 379 10.52 3.34 -0.90
C THR A 379 10.27 3.34 0.60
N LEU A 380 9.28 4.09 1.08
CA LEU A 380 8.90 4.11 2.49
C LEU A 380 8.39 2.76 2.95
N SER A 381 7.51 2.10 2.18
CA SER A 381 7.04 0.75 2.51
C SER A 381 8.18 -0.25 2.57
N LEU A 382 9.10 -0.22 1.61
CA LEU A 382 10.23 -1.15 1.55
C LEU A 382 11.16 -0.92 2.74
N TRP A 383 11.48 0.34 3.03
CA TRP A 383 12.30 0.71 4.17
C TRP A 383 11.66 0.27 5.50
N THR A 384 10.36 0.52 5.70
CA THR A 384 9.63 0.08 6.88
C THR A 384 9.62 -1.45 6.99
N ALA A 385 9.37 -2.17 5.88
CA ALA A 385 9.31 -3.62 5.84
C ALA A 385 10.67 -4.27 6.14
N LEU A 386 11.74 -3.81 5.49
CA LEU A 386 13.11 -4.29 5.71
C LEU A 386 13.54 -4.10 7.17
N ARG A 387 13.21 -2.95 7.77
CA ARG A 387 13.48 -2.69 9.20
C ARG A 387 12.64 -3.56 10.13
N ALA A 388 11.35 -3.75 9.82
CA ALA A 388 10.47 -4.58 10.62
C ALA A 388 10.89 -6.06 10.62
N LEU A 389 11.41 -6.54 9.50
CA LEU A 389 11.87 -7.91 9.28
C LEU A 389 13.35 -8.14 9.62
N GLN A 390 14.08 -7.08 9.99
CA GLN A 390 15.50 -7.12 10.36
C GLN A 390 16.39 -7.72 9.27
N VAL A 391 16.13 -7.37 8.01
CA VAL A 391 16.93 -7.84 6.90
C VAL A 391 18.36 -7.26 7.00
N PRO A 392 19.42 -8.09 6.86
CA PRO A 392 20.80 -7.63 6.92
C PRO A 392 21.11 -6.57 5.86
N ALA A 393 21.90 -5.54 6.21
CA ALA A 393 22.28 -4.48 5.27
C ALA A 393 23.07 -5.00 4.05
N ALA A 394 23.78 -6.12 4.20
CA ALA A 394 24.47 -6.77 3.09
C ALA A 394 23.50 -7.25 2.00
N ASP A 395 22.39 -7.87 2.40
CA ASP A 395 21.34 -8.34 1.49
C ASP A 395 20.65 -7.18 0.77
N VAL A 396 20.37 -6.08 1.49
CA VAL A 396 19.79 -4.88 0.88
C VAL A 396 20.71 -4.29 -0.19
N ARG A 397 22.02 -4.19 0.10
CA ARG A 397 23.01 -3.69 -0.87
C ARG A 397 23.11 -4.60 -2.09
N GLU A 398 23.10 -5.92 -1.89
CA GLU A 398 23.16 -6.87 -3.00
C GLU A 398 21.91 -6.78 -3.89
N LEU A 399 20.71 -6.67 -3.29
CA LEU A 399 19.47 -6.45 -4.02
C LEU A 399 19.54 -5.17 -4.86
N LEU A 400 19.96 -4.05 -4.26
CA LEU A 400 20.09 -2.77 -4.98
C LEU A 400 21.10 -2.85 -6.13
N ARG A 401 22.23 -3.53 -5.92
CA ARG A 401 23.26 -3.74 -6.94
C ARG A 401 22.70 -4.52 -8.14
N ARG A 402 22.01 -5.64 -7.91
CA ARG A 402 21.41 -6.44 -8.98
C ARG A 402 20.27 -5.72 -9.68
N LEU A 403 19.43 -5.01 -8.93
CA LEU A 403 18.36 -4.19 -9.50
C LEU A 403 18.93 -3.09 -10.40
N GLY A 404 19.94 -2.35 -9.93
CA GLY A 404 20.61 -1.32 -10.74
C GLY A 404 21.23 -1.91 -12.01
N THR A 405 21.90 -3.05 -11.88
CA THR A 405 22.47 -3.78 -13.03
C THR A 405 21.38 -4.16 -14.05
N ARG A 406 20.23 -4.67 -13.60
CA ARG A 406 19.13 -5.05 -14.49
C ARG A 406 18.49 -3.84 -15.17
N VAL A 407 18.29 -2.74 -14.43
CA VAL A 407 17.74 -1.49 -14.99
C VAL A 407 18.67 -0.92 -16.07
N MET A 408 20.00 -0.96 -15.88
CA MET A 408 20.95 -0.46 -16.87
C MET A 408 21.09 -1.36 -18.08
N LEU A 409 21.12 -2.69 -17.90
CA LEU A 409 21.35 -3.64 -19.00
C LEU A 409 20.07 -4.02 -19.76
N ARG A 410 18.91 -4.04 -19.09
CA ARG A 410 17.62 -4.47 -19.65
C ARG A 410 16.47 -3.60 -19.14
N PRO A 411 16.46 -2.29 -19.43
CA PRO A 411 15.40 -1.38 -18.98
C PRO A 411 14.02 -1.77 -19.53
N LEU A 412 13.97 -2.38 -20.72
CA LEU A 412 12.72 -2.81 -21.36
C LEU A 412 11.97 -3.89 -20.57
N ASP A 413 12.65 -4.67 -19.72
CA ASP A 413 12.00 -5.68 -18.88
C ASP A 413 11.08 -5.07 -17.81
N PHE A 414 11.33 -3.80 -17.45
CA PHE A 414 10.51 -3.03 -16.50
C PHE A 414 9.37 -2.28 -17.19
N LEU A 415 9.42 -2.14 -18.52
CA LEU A 415 8.46 -1.36 -19.30
C LEU A 415 7.45 -2.27 -20.03
N LEU A 416 7.90 -3.44 -20.50
CA LEU A 416 7.12 -4.33 -21.35
C LEU A 416 6.95 -5.70 -20.69
N PRO A 417 5.76 -6.33 -20.84
CA PRO A 417 5.56 -7.68 -20.33
C PRO A 417 6.47 -8.69 -21.05
N PRO A 418 6.91 -9.76 -20.38
CA PRO A 418 7.77 -10.77 -20.97
C PRO A 418 7.13 -11.42 -22.20
N ARG A 419 7.94 -11.72 -23.22
CA ARG A 419 7.48 -12.21 -24.54
C ARG A 419 6.98 -13.67 -24.53
N THR A 420 7.21 -14.43 -23.46
CA THR A 420 6.93 -15.88 -23.39
C THR A 420 6.18 -16.22 -22.10
N PRO A 421 5.11 -17.05 -22.15
CA PRO A 421 4.46 -17.54 -20.93
C PRO A 421 5.43 -18.42 -20.15
N ALA A 422 5.59 -18.15 -18.86
CA ALA A 422 6.20 -19.14 -17.97
C ALA A 422 5.22 -20.32 -17.88
N MET A 423 5.55 -21.43 -18.53
CA MET A 423 5.08 -22.75 -18.12
C MET A 423 5.39 -22.89 -16.63
N ALA A 424 4.35 -22.83 -15.81
CA ALA A 424 4.34 -23.33 -14.44
C ALA A 424 3.12 -24.25 -14.28
N ASP A 425 2.99 -25.20 -15.22
CA ASP A 425 2.50 -26.53 -14.90
C ASP A 425 3.75 -27.38 -14.68
N ALA A 426 4.16 -27.50 -13.42
CA ALA A 426 5.14 -28.48 -12.99
C ALA A 426 4.67 -29.08 -11.67
N GLY A 427 3.83 -30.11 -11.82
CA GLY A 427 3.81 -31.29 -10.95
C GLY A 427 3.10 -31.19 -9.61
N THR A 428 1.82 -31.56 -9.59
CA THR A 428 1.29 -32.42 -8.52
C THR A 428 0.43 -33.53 -9.14
N GLU A 429 1.08 -34.69 -9.27
CA GLU A 429 0.58 -36.07 -9.20
C GLU A 429 -0.93 -36.33 -9.41
N ALA A 430 -1.21 -37.11 -10.46
CA ALA A 430 -2.45 -37.86 -10.60
C ALA A 430 -2.64 -38.80 -9.40
N PRO A 431 -3.83 -38.89 -8.78
CA PRO A 431 -4.08 -39.86 -7.73
C PRO A 431 -4.02 -41.28 -8.33
N ALA A 432 -3.17 -42.11 -7.73
CA ALA A 432 -3.07 -43.53 -8.01
C ALA A 432 -4.46 -44.19 -7.97
N ALA A 433 -4.77 -44.95 -9.02
CA ALA A 433 -5.96 -45.78 -9.10
C ALA A 433 -5.97 -46.76 -7.92
N VAL A 434 -6.97 -46.62 -7.05
CA VAL A 434 -7.32 -47.62 -6.05
C VAL A 434 -7.89 -48.82 -6.79
N THR A 435 -7.09 -49.88 -6.90
CA THR A 435 -7.56 -51.23 -7.20
C THR A 435 -8.53 -51.67 -6.11
N ALA A 436 -9.83 -51.60 -6.42
CA ALA A 436 -10.86 -52.31 -5.67
C ALA A 436 -10.88 -53.76 -6.15
N GLY A 437 -10.28 -54.65 -5.36
CA GLY A 437 -10.54 -56.08 -5.47
C GLY A 437 -11.79 -56.45 -4.68
N ARG A 438 -12.70 -57.22 -5.30
CA ARG A 438 -13.39 -58.41 -4.75
C ARG A 438 -14.59 -58.82 -5.63
N PRO A 439 -15.04 -60.09 -5.58
CA PRO A 439 -14.41 -61.28 -5.00
C PRO A 439 -13.58 -62.10 -5.99
#